data_AF-A0AAN1F013-F1
#
_entry.id   AF-A0AAN1F013-F1
#
_cell.length_a   1.000
_cell.length_b   1.000
_cell.length_c   1.000
_cell.angle_alpha   90.00
_cell.angle_beta   90.00
_cell.angle_gamma   90.00
#
_symmetry.space_group_name_H-M   'P 1'
#
loop_
_entity.id
_entity.type
_entity.pdbx_description
1 polymer ?
#
loop_
_entity_poly.entity_id
_entity_poly.type
_entity_poly.pdbx_seq_one_letter_code
_entity_poly.pdbx_strand_id
1 'polypeptide(L)'
;MAGKISYSSDEWQSVVAKASSGNSSIAPGKGSSISKTTLSNFRDLYTEQETIQTLVQRYREYAEQDTQKMSRVGHKKQADDEADARETMASLNDRRSR
;
A
#
# COMPACT_ATOMS: atom_id res chain seq x y z
N MET A 1 -22.04 4.55 11.06
CA MET A 1 -21.21 5.68 10.58
C MET A 1 -19.76 5.37 10.89
N ALA A 2 -18.90 5.22 9.89
CA ALA A 2 -17.46 5.14 10.13
C ALA A 2 -17.00 6.52 10.60
N GLY A 3 -16.45 6.60 11.82
CA GLY A 3 -15.91 7.85 12.36
C GLY A 3 -14.79 8.38 11.46
N LYS A 4 -14.63 9.71 11.38
CA LYS A 4 -13.47 10.30 10.71
C LYS A 4 -12.22 9.87 11.47
N ILE A 5 -11.38 9.05 10.85
CA ILE A 5 -10.06 8.70 11.37
C ILE A 5 -9.10 9.80 10.87
N SER A 6 -8.43 10.51 11.78
CA SER A 6 -7.33 11.40 11.44
C SER A 6 -6.02 10.83 11.98
N TYR A 7 -4.97 10.93 11.18
CA TYR A 7 -3.60 10.57 11.55
C TYR A 7 -2.73 11.80 11.39
N SER A 8 -1.71 11.95 12.24
CA SER A 8 -0.57 12.81 11.95
C SER A 8 0.22 12.26 10.75
N SER A 9 1.07 13.11 10.14
CA SER A 9 1.91 12.67 9.00
C SER A 9 2.80 11.48 9.39
N ASP A 10 3.39 11.50 10.58
CA ASP A 10 4.28 10.43 11.06
C ASP A 10 3.53 9.11 11.28
N GLU A 11 2.33 9.17 11.88
CA GLU A 11 1.48 7.99 12.06
C GLU A 11 1.05 7.40 10.71
N TRP A 12 0.65 8.26 9.77
CA TRP A 12 0.27 7.83 8.43
C TRP A 12 1.42 7.17 7.70
N GLN A 13 2.61 7.79 7.72
CA GLN A 13 3.81 7.24 7.11
C GLN A 13 4.20 5.89 7.74
N SER A 14 4.06 5.75 9.06
CA SER A 14 4.31 4.48 9.76
C SER A 14 3.36 3.38 9.30
N VAL A 15 2.06 3.68 9.16
CA VAL A 15 1.05 2.73 8.66
C VAL A 15 1.36 2.31 7.23
N VAL A 16 1.67 3.26 6.35
CA VAL A 16 2.02 2.99 4.95
C VAL A 16 3.31 2.18 4.85
N ALA A 17 4.32 2.47 5.67
CA ALA A 17 5.57 1.73 5.70
C ALA A 17 5.36 0.26 6.15
N LYS A 18 4.53 0.05 7.19
CA LYS A 18 4.15 -1.31 7.62
C LYS A 18 3.40 -2.07 6.53
N ALA A 19 2.46 -1.42 5.84
CA ALA A 19 1.74 -2.02 4.73
C ALA A 19 2.68 -2.40 3.58
N SER A 20 3.60 -1.50 3.22
CA SER A 20 4.63 -1.74 2.20
C SER A 20 5.51 -2.94 2.54
N SER A 21 5.99 -3.02 3.80
CA SER A 21 6.77 -4.16 4.28
C SER A 21 5.96 -5.45 4.31
N GLY A 22 4.68 -5.39 4.64
CA GLY A 22 3.78 -6.54 4.58
C GLY A 22 3.65 -7.07 3.15
N ASN A 23 3.40 -6.18 2.19
CA ASN A 23 3.25 -6.54 0.79
C ASN A 23 4.52 -7.13 0.19
N SER A 24 5.69 -6.58 0.50
CA SER A 24 6.97 -7.08 0.00
C SER A 24 7.31 -8.48 0.52
N SER A 25 6.80 -8.83 1.70
CA SER A 25 6.93 -10.17 2.30
C SER A 25 6.05 -11.24 1.64
N ILE A 26 5.08 -10.84 0.81
CA ILE A 26 4.27 -11.77 0.04
C ILE A 26 5.16 -12.39 -1.04
N ALA A 27 5.61 -13.61 -0.78
CA ALA A 27 6.33 -14.43 -1.73
C ALA A 27 5.49 -15.69 -2.02
N PRO A 28 5.32 -16.09 -3.28
CA PRO A 28 4.78 -17.39 -3.59
C PRO A 28 5.70 -18.44 -2.97
N GLY A 29 5.16 -19.28 -2.08
CA GLY A 29 5.88 -20.44 -1.59
C GLY A 29 6.29 -21.30 -2.79
N LYS A 30 7.59 -21.63 -2.90
CA LYS A 30 8.00 -22.71 -3.79
C LYS A 30 7.44 -23.98 -3.16
N GLY A 31 6.34 -24.49 -3.71
CA GLY A 31 5.95 -25.88 -3.46
C GLY A 31 7.17 -26.78 -3.70
N SER A 32 7.31 -27.83 -2.90
CA SER A 32 8.33 -28.86 -3.09
C SER A 32 8.41 -29.20 -4.58
N SER A 33 9.61 -29.26 -5.15
CA SER A 33 9.78 -29.63 -6.56
C SER A 33 9.32 -31.07 -6.76
N ILE A 34 8.03 -31.25 -7.09
CA ILE A 34 7.50 -32.54 -7.49
C ILE A 34 7.93 -32.74 -8.94
N SER A 35 8.73 -33.77 -9.19
CA SER A 35 9.11 -34.19 -10.53
C SER A 35 7.86 -34.32 -11.41
N LYS A 36 7.80 -33.57 -12.52
CA LYS A 36 6.65 -33.59 -13.44
C LYS A 36 6.34 -35.03 -13.86
N THR A 37 5.17 -35.53 -13.48
CA THR A 37 4.66 -36.84 -13.90
C THR A 37 3.73 -36.71 -15.12
N THR A 38 3.49 -37.82 -15.82
CA THR A 38 2.57 -37.91 -16.97
C THR A 38 1.13 -38.28 -16.57
N LEU A 39 0.89 -38.59 -15.30
CA LEU A 39 -0.44 -38.90 -14.76
C LEU A 39 -1.33 -37.65 -14.71
N SER A 40 -2.55 -37.74 -15.26
CA SER A 40 -3.49 -36.62 -15.42
C SER A 40 -3.76 -35.85 -14.12
N ASN A 41 -4.01 -36.57 -13.03
CA ASN A 41 -4.40 -35.97 -11.75
C ASN A 41 -3.30 -35.07 -11.16
N PHE A 42 -2.04 -35.36 -11.45
CA PHE A 42 -0.91 -34.53 -11.02
C PHE A 42 -0.66 -33.37 -11.99
N ARG A 43 -1.07 -33.51 -13.26
CA ARG A 43 -1.03 -32.43 -14.25
C ARG A 43 -1.93 -31.27 -13.83
N ASP A 44 -3.14 -31.58 -13.39
CA ASP A 44 -4.11 -30.57 -12.92
C ASP A 44 -3.57 -29.85 -11.66
N LEU A 45 -2.94 -30.58 -10.74
CA LEU A 45 -2.26 -30.00 -9.57
C LEU A 45 -1.15 -29.01 -9.96
N TYR A 46 -0.38 -29.28 -11.03
CA TYR A 46 0.62 -28.30 -11.51
C TYR A 46 -0.02 -27.04 -12.07
N THR A 47 -1.10 -27.18 -12.83
CA THR A 47 -1.84 -26.03 -13.37
C THR A 47 -2.48 -25.19 -12.27
N GLU A 48 -3.03 -25.83 -11.23
CA GLU A 48 -3.54 -25.14 -10.04
C GLU A 48 -2.41 -24.43 -9.30
N GLN A 49 -1.26 -25.07 -9.12
CA GLN A 49 -0.08 -24.45 -8.49
C GLN A 49 0.39 -23.21 -9.26
N GLU A 50 0.52 -23.29 -10.59
CA GLU A 50 0.89 -22.15 -11.45
C GLU A 50 -0.16 -21.02 -11.37
N THR A 51 -1.43 -21.38 -11.33
CA THR A 51 -2.54 -20.42 -11.19
C THR A 51 -2.46 -19.68 -9.86
N ILE A 52 -2.27 -20.40 -8.75
CA ILE A 52 -2.13 -19.81 -7.41
C ILE A 52 -0.91 -18.90 -7.35
N GLN A 53 0.23 -19.32 -7.90
CA GLN A 53 1.43 -18.49 -7.94
C GLN A 53 1.19 -17.18 -8.69
N THR A 54 0.49 -17.25 -9.83
CA THR A 54 0.11 -16.07 -10.63
C THR A 54 -0.84 -15.15 -9.87
N LEU A 55 -1.84 -15.71 -9.18
CA LEU A 55 -2.79 -14.92 -8.38
C LEU A 55 -2.10 -14.21 -7.21
N VAL A 56 -1.18 -14.89 -6.52
CA VAL A 56 -0.39 -14.30 -5.43
C VAL A 56 0.47 -13.14 -5.95
N GLN A 57 1.12 -13.30 -7.11
CA GLN A 57 1.89 -12.23 -7.74
C GLN A 57 1.02 -11.02 -8.10
N ARG A 58 -0.12 -11.24 -8.74
CA ARG A 58 -1.06 -10.16 -9.09
C ARG A 58 -1.60 -9.44 -7.86
N TYR A 59 -1.92 -10.18 -6.80
CA TYR A 59 -2.37 -9.59 -5.53
C TYR A 59 -1.29 -8.70 -4.92
N ARG A 60 -0.04 -9.15 -4.91
CA ARG A 60 1.09 -8.35 -4.43
C ARG A 60 1.23 -7.05 -5.23
N GLU A 61 1.22 -7.12 -6.57
CA GLU A 61 1.30 -5.94 -7.43
C GLU A 61 0.17 -4.94 -7.14
N TYR A 62 -1.05 -5.44 -7.00
CA TYR A 62 -2.21 -4.61 -6.62
C TYR A 62 -1.99 -3.92 -5.27
N ALA A 63 -1.56 -4.67 -4.26
CA ALA A 63 -1.35 -4.15 -2.91
C ALA A 63 -0.21 -3.12 -2.85
N GLU A 64 0.87 -3.34 -3.62
CA GLU A 64 1.96 -2.38 -3.77
C GLU A 64 1.47 -1.08 -4.43
N GLN A 65 0.68 -1.16 -5.50
CA GLN A 65 0.10 0.01 -6.16
C GLN A 65 -0.83 0.80 -5.23
N ASP A 66 -1.65 0.10 -4.43
CA ASP A 66 -2.55 0.75 -3.48
C ASP A 66 -1.76 1.47 -2.36
N THR A 67 -0.71 0.84 -1.85
CA THR A 67 0.18 1.44 -0.85
C THR A 67 0.88 2.69 -1.39
N GLN A 68 1.28 2.69 -2.67
CA GLN A 68 1.82 3.89 -3.33
C GLN A 68 0.78 5.01 -3.40
N LYS A 69 -0.50 4.70 -3.65
CA LYS A 69 -1.58 5.71 -3.61
C LYS A 69 -1.74 6.27 -2.20
N MET A 70 -1.71 5.41 -1.17
CA MET A 70 -1.78 5.86 0.23
C MET A 70 -0.65 6.83 0.57
N SER A 71 0.59 6.52 0.17
CA SER A 71 1.74 7.42 0.33
C SER A 71 1.49 8.78 -0.32
N ARG A 72 1.05 8.80 -1.59
CA ARG A 72 0.78 10.05 -2.33
C ARG A 72 -0.31 10.90 -1.68
N VAL A 73 -1.40 10.26 -1.22
CA VAL A 73 -2.50 10.97 -0.53
C VAL A 73 -2.01 11.58 0.77
N GLY A 74 -1.18 10.87 1.54
CA GLY A 74 -0.56 11.39 2.76
C GLY A 74 0.29 12.62 2.51
N HIS A 75 1.21 12.54 1.55
CA HIS A 75 2.07 13.68 1.18
C HIS A 75 1.27 14.87 0.67
N LYS A 76 0.22 14.63 -0.13
CA LYS A 76 -0.65 15.71 -0.59
C LYS A 76 -1.35 16.42 0.58
N LYS A 77 -1.92 15.66 1.51
CA LYS A 77 -2.59 16.23 2.69
C LYS A 77 -1.64 17.06 3.55
N GLN A 78 -0.41 16.57 3.77
CA GLN A 78 0.60 17.34 4.48
C GLN A 78 0.93 18.65 3.76
N ALA A 79 1.10 18.61 2.44
CA ALA A 79 1.39 19.82 1.66
C ALA A 79 0.22 20.83 1.70
N ASP A 80 -1.02 20.34 1.65
CA ASP A 80 -2.22 21.16 1.78
C ASP A 80 -2.26 21.81 3.18
N ASP A 81 -2.02 21.05 4.26
CA ASP A 81 -1.98 21.57 5.64
C ASP A 81 -0.87 22.62 5.84
N GLU A 82 0.31 22.42 5.24
CA GLU A 82 1.42 23.38 5.28
C GLU A 82 1.10 24.68 4.52
N ALA A 83 0.36 24.58 3.41
CA ALA A 83 -0.07 25.75 2.63
C ALA A 83 -1.11 26.56 3.42
N ASP A 84 -2.12 25.90 3.99
CA ASP A 84 -3.18 26.53 4.79
C ASP A 84 -2.60 27.23 6.03
N ALA A 85 -1.60 26.61 6.68
CA ALA A 85 -0.91 27.21 7.81
C ALA A 85 -0.15 28.50 7.42
N ARG A 86 0.51 28.51 6.25
CA ARG A 86 1.21 29.70 5.75
C ARG A 86 0.25 30.83 5.42
N GLU A 87 -0.86 30.53 4.75
CA GLU A 87 -1.89 31.53 4.43
C GLU A 87 -2.48 32.14 5.71
N THR A 88 -2.80 31.29 6.69
CA THR A 88 -3.30 31.73 7.99
C THR A 88 -2.32 32.67 8.69
N MET A 89 -1.03 32.32 8.73
CA MET A 89 0.01 33.15 9.35
C MET A 89 0.20 34.49 8.62
N ALA A 90 0.16 34.49 7.28
CA ALA A 90 0.23 35.72 6.49
C ALA A 90 -0.96 36.65 6.79
N SER A 91 -2.17 36.10 6.87
CA SER A 91 -3.38 36.86 7.18
C SER A 91 -3.37 37.48 8.59
N LEU A 92 -2.80 36.76 9.57
CA LEU A 92 -2.64 37.25 10.95
C LEU A 92 -1.63 38.38 11.04
N ASN A 93 -0.55 38.30 10.26
CA ASN A 93 0.48 39.34 10.25
C ASN A 93 -0.04 40.63 9.61
N ASP A 94 -0.78 40.55 8.50
CA ASP A 94 -1.42 41.72 7.86
C ASP A 94 -2.42 42.43 8.80
N ARG A 95 -3.18 41.66 9.60
CA ARG A 95 -4.11 42.24 10.60
C ARG A 95 -3.40 42.92 11.77
N ARG A 96 -2.17 42.52 12.11
CA ARG A 96 -1.38 43.14 13.19
C ARG A 96 -0.64 44.40 12.76
N SER A 97 -0.44 44.58 11.46
CA SER A 97 0.24 45.74 10.87
C SER A 97 -0.71 46.90 10.51
N ARG A 98 -2.01 46.74 10.71
CA ARG A 98 -3.05 47.77 10.55
C ARG A 98 -3.54 48.25 11.92
#